data_AF-A0A537T072-F1
#
_entry.id   AF-A0A537T072-F1
#
_cell.length_a   1.000
_cell.length_b   1.000
_cell.length_c   1.000
_cell.angle_alpha   90.00
_cell.angle_beta   90.00
_cell.angle_gamma   90.00
#
_symmetry.space_group_name_H-M   'P 1'
#
loop_
_entity.id
_entity.type
_entity.pdbx_description
1 polymer ?
#
loop_
_entity_poly.entity_id
_entity_poly.type
_entity_poly.pdbx_seq_one_letter_code
_entity_poly.pdbx_strand_id
1 'polypeptide(L)'
;DGRFGKQDFVYLRMEDVYRCPSGEKLTYRYTNEEDGKTLRRYWTTACPRCPLKSQCTKGPERRITRWEHEHLLEAVQQRLDENPQAMRQRRETVEHPFGTLKMRMGATHFLMKRLPKVATEMALHVLAYNLTRVMNIVGVQPLMAAIRA
;
A
#
# COMPACT_ATOMS: atom_id res chain seq x y z
N ASP A 1 19.18 -11.32 4.77
CA ASP A 1 19.86 -11.88 3.59
C ASP A 1 20.64 -10.90 2.71
N GLY A 2 20.42 -9.58 2.77
CA GLY A 2 21.26 -8.61 2.04
C GLY A 2 21.25 -8.74 0.50
N ARG A 3 20.33 -9.54 -0.07
CA ARG A 3 20.15 -9.67 -1.52
C ARG A 3 19.43 -8.45 -2.08
N PHE A 4 19.68 -8.14 -3.34
CA PHE A 4 18.94 -7.11 -4.06
C PHE A 4 17.43 -7.37 -3.99
N GLY A 5 16.69 -6.38 -3.52
CA GLY A 5 15.23 -6.33 -3.47
C GLY A 5 14.64 -5.90 -4.81
N LYS A 6 13.35 -5.54 -4.84
CA LYS A 6 12.70 -4.96 -6.04
C LYS A 6 13.11 -3.50 -6.22
N GLN A 7 13.36 -2.79 -5.13
CA GLN A 7 13.79 -1.40 -5.08
C GLN A 7 15.13 -1.15 -5.80
N ASP A 8 16.00 -2.17 -5.90
CA ASP A 8 17.27 -2.07 -6.61
C ASP A 8 17.10 -2.19 -8.15
N PHE A 9 15.87 -2.41 -8.63
CA PHE A 9 15.53 -2.55 -10.05
C PHE A 9 14.75 -1.32 -10.50
N VAL A 10 15.27 -0.63 -11.52
CA VAL A 10 14.67 0.60 -12.03
C VAL A 10 13.71 0.27 -13.16
N TYR A 11 12.44 0.66 -13.03
CA TYR A 11 11.49 0.52 -14.12
C TYR A 11 11.66 1.63 -15.16
N LEU A 12 11.92 1.26 -16.42
CA LEU A 12 12.07 2.18 -17.54
C LEU A 12 10.75 2.22 -18.32
N ARG A 13 9.89 3.17 -17.97
CA ARG A 13 8.51 3.26 -18.50
C ARG A 13 8.42 3.32 -20.03
N MET A 14 9.33 4.05 -20.68
CA MET A 14 9.33 4.23 -22.14
C MET A 14 9.57 2.92 -22.90
N GLU A 15 10.33 2.01 -22.31
CA GLU A 15 10.72 0.75 -22.93
C GLU A 15 9.92 -0.44 -22.38
N ASP A 16 9.15 -0.23 -21.30
CA ASP A 16 8.45 -1.29 -20.56
C ASP A 16 9.40 -2.44 -20.15
N VAL A 17 10.51 -2.06 -19.51
CA VAL A 17 11.51 -3.00 -18.98
C VAL A 17 11.95 -2.60 -17.58
N TYR A 18 12.49 -3.56 -16.83
CA TYR A 18 13.25 -3.27 -15.62
C TYR A 18 14.75 -3.32 -15.91
N ARG A 19 15.53 -2.37 -15.40
CA ARG A 19 16.99 -2.41 -15.39
C ARG A 19 17.48 -2.91 -14.03
N CYS A 20 18.30 -3.96 -14.02
CA CYS A 20 18.86 -4.50 -12.77
C CYS A 20 20.17 -3.79 -12.36
N PRO A 21 20.69 -4.07 -11.16
CA PRO A 21 21.97 -3.52 -10.69
C PRO A 21 23.18 -3.86 -11.57
N SER A 22 23.14 -4.96 -12.33
CA SER A 22 24.20 -5.31 -13.29
C SER A 22 24.03 -4.63 -14.66
N GLY A 23 23.06 -3.74 -14.83
CA GLY A 23 22.78 -3.03 -16.08
C GLY A 23 21.91 -3.77 -17.08
N GLU A 24 21.61 -5.06 -16.86
CA GLU A 24 20.78 -5.87 -17.76
C GLU A 24 19.31 -5.42 -17.78
N LYS A 25 18.68 -5.50 -18.95
CA LYS A 25 17.25 -5.20 -19.14
C LYS A 25 16.42 -6.48 -19.03
N LEU A 26 15.47 -6.48 -18.11
CA LEU A 26 14.46 -7.50 -17.91
C LEU A 26 13.22 -7.10 -18.73
N THR A 27 12.99 -7.80 -19.83
CA THR A 27 11.85 -7.57 -20.71
C THR A 27 10.57 -8.16 -20.13
N TYR A 28 9.43 -7.61 -20.53
CA TYR A 28 8.13 -8.24 -20.32
C TYR A 28 8.09 -9.65 -20.92
N ARG A 29 7.34 -10.55 -20.28
CA ARG A 29 7.24 -11.96 -20.70
C ARG A 29 5.81 -12.45 -20.75
N TYR A 30 5.07 -12.29 -19.66
CA TYR A 30 3.66 -12.63 -19.63
C TYR A 30 2.95 -11.85 -18.52
N THR A 31 1.63 -11.88 -18.60
CA THR A 31 0.71 -11.35 -17.59
C THR A 31 -0.12 -12.50 -17.05
N ASN A 32 -0.40 -12.48 -15.75
CA ASN A 32 -1.32 -13.41 -15.13
C ASN A 32 -2.15 -12.71 -14.06
N GLU A 33 -3.29 -13.31 -13.72
CA GLU A 33 -4.15 -12.82 -12.65
C GLU A 33 -3.92 -13.67 -11.39
N GLU A 34 -3.64 -13.00 -10.27
CA GLU A 34 -3.52 -13.62 -8.95
C GLU A 34 -4.28 -12.75 -7.94
N ASP A 35 -5.18 -13.35 -7.15
CA ASP A 35 -6.00 -12.65 -6.15
C ASP A 35 -6.74 -11.40 -6.70
N GLY A 36 -7.25 -11.49 -7.93
CA GLY A 36 -7.94 -10.39 -8.62
C GLY A 36 -7.04 -9.24 -9.04
N LYS A 37 -5.72 -9.45 -9.10
CA LYS A 37 -4.73 -8.45 -9.57
C LYS A 37 -4.08 -8.91 -10.86
N THR A 38 -4.04 -8.00 -11.84
CA THR A 38 -3.28 -8.19 -13.07
C THR A 38 -1.79 -7.98 -12.82
N LEU A 39 -1.00 -9.04 -12.90
CA LEU A 39 0.43 -9.05 -12.59
C LEU A 39 1.26 -9.31 -13.86
N ARG A 40 2.14 -8.37 -14.19
CA ARG A 40 3.10 -8.48 -15.29
C ARG A 40 4.43 -9.02 -14.78
N ARG A 41 5.03 -9.95 -15.52
CA ARG A 41 6.29 -10.63 -15.15
C ARG A 41 7.42 -10.23 -16.09
N TYR A 42 8.58 -9.91 -15.51
CA TYR A 42 9.77 -9.45 -16.21
C TYR A 42 10.99 -10.26 -15.78
N TRP A 43 11.82 -10.71 -16.72
CA TRP A 43 13.13 -11.31 -16.43
C TRP A 43 14.04 -11.32 -17.67
N THR A 44 15.33 -11.50 -17.40
CA THR A 44 16.40 -11.65 -18.40
C THR A 44 17.02 -13.04 -18.31
N THR A 45 17.47 -13.57 -19.45
CA THR A 45 18.22 -14.82 -19.56
C THR A 45 19.72 -14.61 -19.34
N ALA A 46 20.17 -13.38 -19.07
CA ALA A 46 21.58 -13.06 -18.81
C ALA A 46 22.06 -13.49 -17.41
N CYS A 47 21.14 -13.76 -16.47
CA CYS A 47 21.45 -14.08 -15.07
C CYS A 47 22.50 -15.20 -14.86
N PRO A 48 22.55 -16.30 -15.63
CA PRO A 48 23.54 -17.36 -15.43
C PRO A 48 25.00 -16.91 -15.58
N ARG A 49 25.26 -15.88 -16.40
CA ARG A 49 26.61 -15.32 -16.65
C ARG A 49 26.86 -14.03 -15.85
N CYS A 50 25.91 -13.60 -15.03
CA CYS A 50 26.00 -12.34 -14.30
C CYS A 50 26.90 -12.49 -13.06
N PRO A 51 27.92 -11.61 -12.87
CA PRO A 51 28.81 -11.66 -11.70
C PRO A 51 28.06 -11.37 -10.39
N LEU A 52 26.94 -10.65 -10.45
CA LEU A 52 26.11 -10.30 -9.29
C LEU A 52 25.03 -11.36 -8.96
N LYS A 53 25.01 -12.50 -9.65
CA LYS A 53 23.94 -13.52 -9.50
C LYS A 53 23.76 -13.96 -8.06
N SER A 54 24.84 -14.26 -7.35
CA SER A 54 24.83 -14.74 -5.96
C SER A 54 24.17 -13.75 -4.99
N GLN A 55 24.29 -12.46 -5.27
CA GLN A 55 23.68 -11.37 -4.50
C GLN A 55 22.26 -11.02 -4.97
N CYS A 56 21.82 -11.53 -6.13
CA CYS A 56 20.53 -11.19 -6.73
C CYS A 56 19.46 -12.28 -6.53
N THR A 57 19.78 -13.55 -6.82
CA THR A 57 18.80 -14.65 -6.79
C THR A 57 19.50 -16.00 -6.62
N LYS A 58 18.84 -16.94 -5.91
CA LYS A 58 19.27 -18.34 -5.86
C LYS A 58 18.80 -19.15 -7.07
N GLY A 59 17.78 -18.65 -7.77
CA GLY A 59 17.20 -19.31 -8.94
C GLY A 59 18.07 -19.15 -10.20
N PRO A 60 17.63 -19.73 -11.33
CA PRO A 60 18.28 -19.52 -12.62
C PRO A 60 18.28 -18.04 -13.01
N GLU A 61 17.17 -17.34 -12.71
CA GLU A 61 16.90 -15.96 -13.11
C GLU A 61 16.18 -15.21 -11.98
N ARG A 62 16.27 -13.88 -12.01
CA ARG A 62 15.48 -13.01 -11.14
C ARG A 62 14.21 -12.59 -11.88
N ARG A 63 13.05 -12.94 -11.32
CA ARG A 63 11.74 -12.52 -11.83
C ARG A 63 11.24 -11.32 -11.04
N ILE A 64 10.84 -10.27 -11.74
CA ILE A 64 10.19 -9.09 -11.16
C ILE A 64 8.70 -9.14 -11.51
N THR A 65 7.87 -8.94 -10.50
CA THR A 65 6.41 -8.81 -10.62
C THR A 65 6.04 -7.35 -10.51
N ARG A 66 5.29 -6.85 -11.48
CA ARG A 66 4.72 -5.50 -11.47
C ARG A 66 3.21 -5.60 -11.53
N TRP A 67 2.52 -5.03 -10.55
CA TRP A 67 1.08 -4.85 -10.65
C TRP A 67 0.77 -3.77 -11.71
N GLU A 68 -0.32 -3.91 -12.47
CA GLU A 68 -0.69 -2.92 -13.49
C GLU A 68 -0.77 -1.48 -12.93
N HIS A 69 -1.19 -1.34 -11.67
CA HIS A 69 -1.26 -0.07 -10.97
C HIS A 69 -0.09 0.19 -10.01
N GLU A 70 1.07 -0.45 -10.21
CA GLU A 70 2.27 -0.23 -9.38
C GLU A 70 2.68 1.25 -9.29
N HIS A 71 2.40 2.03 -10.34
CA HIS A 71 2.67 3.48 -10.36
C HIS A 71 1.94 4.24 -9.24
N LEU A 72 0.82 3.72 -8.72
CA LEU A 72 0.15 4.28 -7.54
C LEU A 72 0.98 4.07 -6.27
N LEU A 73 1.61 2.90 -6.13
CA LEU A 73 2.51 2.61 -5.01
C LEU A 73 3.79 3.43 -5.11
N GLU A 74 4.35 3.56 -6.32
CA GLU A 74 5.52 4.42 -6.59
C GLU A 74 5.22 5.89 -6.21
N ALA A 75 4.03 6.40 -6.58
CA ALA A 75 3.60 7.75 -6.20
C ALA A 75 3.33 7.92 -4.69
N VAL A 76 2.89 6.86 -3.98
CA VAL A 76 2.80 6.89 -2.52
C VAL A 76 4.21 6.94 -1.91
N GLN A 77 5.13 6.10 -2.40
CA GLN A 77 6.50 6.06 -1.91
C GLN A 77 7.22 7.40 -2.13
N GLN A 78 7.09 7.99 -3.31
CA GLN A 78 7.66 9.30 -3.61
C GLN A 78 7.18 10.37 -2.62
N ARG A 79 5.88 10.43 -2.32
CA ARG A 79 5.33 11.37 -1.32
C ARG A 79 5.87 11.14 0.10
N LEU A 80 6.19 9.89 0.44
CA LEU A 80 6.80 9.55 1.73
C LEU A 80 8.29 9.92 1.77
N ASP A 81 9.01 9.74 0.66
CA ASP A 81 10.42 10.11 0.55
C ASP A 81 10.60 11.64 0.57
N GLU A 82 9.69 12.38 -0.07
CA GLU A 82 9.62 13.84 -0.05
C GLU A 82 9.25 14.41 1.34
N ASN A 83 8.57 13.62 2.19
CA ASN A 83 8.22 14.00 3.55
C ASN A 83 8.58 12.90 4.57
N PRO A 84 9.85 12.85 5.01
CA PRO A 84 10.31 11.81 5.94
C PRO A 84 9.59 11.81 7.31
N GLN A 85 8.97 12.93 7.69
CA GLN A 85 8.21 13.05 8.94
C GLN A 85 6.76 12.58 8.81
N ALA A 86 6.25 12.33 7.58
CA ALA A 86 4.84 12.01 7.33
C ALA A 86 4.33 10.83 8.17
N MET A 87 5.13 9.75 8.28
CA MET A 87 4.75 8.58 9.07
C MET A 87 4.75 8.85 10.58
N ARG A 88 5.63 9.75 11.05
CA ARG A 88 5.67 10.18 12.45
C ARG A 88 4.44 11.01 12.79
N GLN A 89 4.14 12.02 11.98
CA GLN A 89 2.94 12.84 12.12
C GLN A 89 1.67 11.99 12.03
N ARG A 90 1.62 11.02 11.11
CA ARG A 90 0.52 10.06 11.03
C ARG A 90 0.38 9.27 12.33
N ARG A 91 1.47 8.79 12.90
CA ARG A 91 1.45 8.05 14.18
C ARG A 91 0.84 8.91 15.30
N GLU A 92 1.23 10.17 15.40
CA GLU A 92 0.73 11.06 16.45
C GLU A 92 -0.73 11.48 16.22
N THR A 93 -1.12 11.74 14.98
CA THR A 93 -2.47 12.21 14.65
C THR A 93 -3.54 11.13 14.75
N VAL A 94 -3.21 9.84 14.54
CA VAL A 94 -4.19 8.75 14.65
C VAL A 94 -4.54 8.40 16.10
N GLU A 95 -3.70 8.74 17.08
CA GLU A 95 -3.95 8.43 18.49
C GLU A 95 -5.25 9.03 18.99
N HIS A 96 -5.56 10.28 18.64
CA HIS A 96 -6.79 10.94 19.07
C HIS A 96 -8.06 10.23 18.55
N PRO A 97 -8.22 9.95 17.24
CA PRO A 97 -9.32 9.12 16.73
C PRO A 97 -9.44 7.77 17.45
N PHE A 98 -8.33 7.05 17.64
CA PHE A 98 -8.34 5.76 18.32
C PHE A 98 -8.76 5.87 19.78
N GLY A 99 -8.26 6.85 20.52
CA GLY A 99 -8.65 7.12 21.90
C GLY A 99 -10.14 7.43 22.00
N THR A 100 -10.65 8.30 21.13
CA THR A 100 -12.08 8.67 21.10
C THR A 100 -12.97 7.45 20.82
N LEU A 101 -12.61 6.63 19.83
CA LEU A 101 -13.34 5.42 19.48
C LEU A 101 -13.37 4.43 20.66
N LYS A 102 -12.21 4.15 21.26
CA LYS A 102 -12.10 3.23 22.40
C LYS A 102 -12.90 3.70 23.62
N MET A 103 -12.92 5.00 23.89
CA MET A 103 -13.71 5.57 24.99
C MET A 103 -15.22 5.46 24.72
N ARG A 104 -15.65 5.75 23.48
CA ARG A 104 -17.06 5.58 23.06
C ARG A 104 -17.52 4.13 23.06
N MET A 105 -16.61 3.18 22.87
CA MET A 105 -16.87 1.74 23.01
C MET A 105 -17.03 1.29 24.48
N GLY A 106 -17.00 2.19 25.46
CA GLY A 106 -17.30 1.85 26.86
C GLY A 106 -16.17 1.14 27.60
N ALA A 107 -14.92 1.53 27.34
CA ALA A 107 -13.72 0.87 27.87
C ALA A 107 -13.52 -0.55 27.32
N THR A 108 -12.96 -0.58 26.11
CA THR A 108 -12.16 -1.66 25.50
C THR A 108 -12.83 -2.93 24.99
N HIS A 109 -14.13 -3.17 25.16
CA HIS A 109 -14.75 -4.44 24.76
C HIS A 109 -15.82 -4.29 23.70
N PHE A 110 -15.78 -5.18 22.70
CA PHE A 110 -16.89 -5.36 21.76
C PHE A 110 -18.03 -6.11 22.43
N LEU A 111 -19.27 -5.70 22.16
CA LEU A 111 -20.47 -6.37 22.62
C LEU A 111 -20.73 -7.67 21.84
N MET A 112 -20.35 -7.69 20.56
CA MET A 112 -20.60 -8.82 19.67
C MET A 112 -19.52 -9.89 19.73
N LYS A 113 -19.89 -11.12 19.37
CA LYS A 113 -18.99 -12.26 19.20
C LYS A 113 -18.91 -12.68 17.73
N ARG A 114 -17.75 -13.21 17.32
CA ARG A 114 -17.38 -13.63 15.95
C ARG A 114 -17.04 -12.46 15.02
N LEU A 115 -16.06 -12.68 14.14
CA LEU A 115 -15.46 -11.64 13.28
C LEU A 115 -16.48 -10.81 12.48
N PRO A 116 -17.50 -11.39 11.81
CA PRO A 116 -18.42 -10.57 11.02
C PRO A 116 -19.21 -9.57 11.87
N LYS A 117 -19.65 -9.97 13.07
CA LYS A 117 -20.45 -9.10 13.95
C LYS A 117 -19.59 -8.02 14.60
N VAL A 118 -18.38 -8.38 15.03
CA VAL A 118 -17.39 -7.43 15.58
C VAL A 118 -16.97 -6.40 14.52
N ALA A 119 -16.81 -6.82 13.25
CA ALA A 119 -16.51 -5.91 12.16
C ALA A 119 -17.65 -4.89 11.93
N THR A 120 -18.91 -5.33 11.98
CA THR A 120 -20.07 -4.42 11.91
C THR A 120 -20.10 -3.41 13.06
N GLU A 121 -19.86 -3.88 14.29
CA GLU A 121 -19.78 -3.01 15.47
C GLU A 121 -18.69 -1.94 15.33
N MET A 122 -17.49 -2.35 14.91
CA MET A 122 -16.39 -1.43 14.62
C MET A 122 -16.75 -0.43 13.52
N ALA A 123 -17.39 -0.88 12.44
CA ALA A 123 -17.80 0.00 11.35
C ALA A 123 -18.80 1.08 11.81
N LEU A 124 -19.75 0.72 12.67
CA LEU A 124 -20.71 1.68 13.24
C LEU A 124 -20.02 2.71 14.14
N HIS A 125 -19.05 2.31 14.97
CA HIS A 125 -18.26 3.24 15.77
C HIS A 125 -17.45 4.22 14.91
N VAL A 126 -16.78 3.71 13.87
CA VAL A 126 -16.03 4.54 12.91
C VAL A 126 -16.95 5.51 12.19
N LEU A 127 -18.14 5.06 11.76
CA LEU A 127 -19.13 5.92 11.11
C LEU A 127 -19.58 7.04 12.06
N ALA A 128 -19.95 6.71 13.30
CA ALA A 128 -20.37 7.69 14.30
C ALA A 128 -19.25 8.72 14.60
N TYR A 129 -17.99 8.27 14.69
CA TYR A 129 -16.84 9.16 14.84
C TYR A 129 -16.70 10.10 13.63
N ASN A 130 -16.72 9.55 12.42
CA ASN A 130 -16.59 10.34 11.19
C ASN A 130 -17.70 11.39 11.08
N LEU A 131 -18.96 11.02 11.35
CA LEU A 131 -20.08 11.96 11.36
C LEU A 131 -19.88 13.06 12.41
N THR A 132 -19.47 12.70 13.63
CA THR A 132 -19.15 13.70 14.68
C THR A 132 -18.07 14.67 14.19
N ARG A 133 -17.01 14.14 13.58
CA ARG A 133 -15.85 14.92 13.15
C ARG A 133 -16.18 15.84 11.99
N VAL A 134 -17.01 15.39 11.03
CA VAL A 134 -17.51 16.24 9.95
C VAL A 134 -18.41 17.33 10.52
N MET A 135 -19.39 17.00 11.37
CA MET A 135 -20.26 18.00 12.01
C MET A 135 -19.46 19.07 12.78
N ASN A 136 -18.36 18.70 13.43
CA ASN A 136 -17.50 19.65 14.14
C ASN A 136 -16.65 20.53 13.22
N ILE A 137 -16.30 20.07 12.01
CA ILE A 137 -15.46 20.83 11.06
C ILE A 137 -16.31 21.73 10.16
N VAL A 138 -17.37 21.19 9.57
CA VAL A 138 -18.20 21.91 8.58
C VAL A 138 -19.49 22.48 9.16
N GLY A 139 -19.91 22.04 10.34
CA GLY A 139 -21.20 22.39 10.93
C GLY A 139 -22.34 21.48 10.46
N VAL A 140 -23.40 21.39 11.27
CA VAL A 140 -24.55 20.50 11.04
C VAL A 140 -25.39 20.94 9.84
N GLN A 141 -25.71 22.24 9.73
CA GLN A 141 -26.57 22.74 8.65
C GLN A 141 -25.91 22.61 7.26
N PRO A 142 -24.63 22.99 7.07
CA PRO A 142 -23.96 22.77 5.79
C PRO A 142 -23.86 21.30 5.40
N LEU A 143 -23.58 20.41 6.37
CA LEU A 143 -23.56 18.97 6.13
C LEU A 143 -24.91 18.44 5.65
N MET A 144 -26.00 18.85 6.31
CA MET A 144 -27.36 18.42 5.94
C MET A 144 -27.75 18.91 4.54
N ALA A 145 -27.34 20.11 4.13
CA ALA A 145 -27.55 20.60 2.78
C ALA A 145 -26.79 19.75 1.75
N ALA A 146 -25.52 19.43 2.01
CA ALA A 146 -24.68 18.63 1.12
C ALA A 146 -25.18 17.18 0.93
N ILE A 147 -25.78 16.58 1.96
CA ILE A 147 -26.33 15.21 1.87
C ILE A 147 -27.61 15.15 1.03
N ARG A 148 -28.36 16.26 0.94
CA ARG A 148 -29.65 16.33 0.22
C ARG A 148 -29.49 16.65 -1.27
N ALA A 149 -28.34 17.16 -1.68
CA ALA A 149 -28.00 17.49 -3.06
C ALA A 149 -27.60 16.23 -3.85
#